data_AF-A0A8S3XU38-F1
#
_entry.id   AF-A0A8S3XU38-F1
#
_cell.length_a   1.000
_cell.length_b   1.000
_cell.length_c   1.000
_cell.angle_alpha   90.00
_cell.angle_beta   90.00
_cell.angle_gamma   90.00
#
_symmetry.space_group_name_H-M   'P 1'
#
loop_
_entity.id
_entity.type
_entity.pdbx_description
1 polymer ?
#
loop_
_entity_poly.entity_id
_entity_poly.type
_entity_poly.pdbx_seq_one_letter_code
_entity_poly.pdbx_strand_id
1 'polypeptide(L)'
;MDDTATSVPDMSKDDSYDQELIANLKKQVEKLTLQLSSAEEEIDNLTLENNNLKQSNEELQKINILYKKITNSPAKKSKKKLSTPKKINETSQSKQTQTEQLNITEKKDE
;
A
#
# COMPACT_ATOMS: atom_id res chain seq x y z
N MET A 1 35.70 -72.18 29.49
CA MET A 1 35.55 -70.92 30.24
C MET A 1 34.73 -70.05 29.33
N ASP A 2 33.52 -69.69 29.76
CA ASP A 2 32.59 -68.99 28.89
C ASP A 2 32.77 -67.49 29.08
N ASP A 3 33.37 -66.84 28.09
CA ASP A 3 33.41 -65.39 27.98
C ASP A 3 32.03 -64.85 27.59
N THR A 4 31.03 -65.05 28.46
CA THR A 4 29.75 -64.33 28.40
C THR A 4 29.98 -62.88 28.86
N ALA A 5 30.76 -62.14 28.07
CA ALA A 5 30.85 -60.70 28.11
C ALA A 5 29.51 -60.12 27.61
N THR A 6 28.48 -60.21 28.45
CA THR A 6 27.13 -59.73 28.19
C THR A 6 27.14 -58.20 28.13
N SER A 7 27.61 -57.66 27.01
CA SER A 7 27.63 -56.24 26.72
C SER A 7 26.20 -55.73 26.65
N VAL A 8 25.75 -55.13 27.75
CA VAL A 8 24.47 -54.42 27.81
C VAL A 8 24.50 -53.33 26.73
N PRO A 9 23.47 -53.22 25.87
CA PRO A 9 23.42 -52.15 24.87
C PRO A 9 23.52 -50.78 25.55
N ASP A 10 24.40 -49.92 25.02
CA ASP A 10 24.59 -48.56 25.52
C ASP A 10 23.42 -47.66 25.09
N MET A 11 22.33 -47.75 25.85
CA MET A 11 21.08 -47.02 25.61
C MET A 11 21.20 -45.52 25.84
N SER A 12 22.29 -45.03 26.46
CA SER A 12 22.48 -43.60 26.76
C SER A 12 22.51 -42.71 25.51
N LYS A 13 22.83 -43.28 24.35
CA LYS A 13 22.82 -42.57 23.07
C LYS A 13 21.40 -42.29 22.55
N ASP A 14 20.47 -43.21 22.74
CA ASP A 14 19.06 -43.05 22.33
C ASP A 14 18.42 -41.87 23.09
N ASP A 15 18.51 -41.88 24.42
CA ASP A 15 18.02 -40.81 25.30
C ASP A 15 18.57 -39.42 24.92
N SER A 16 19.82 -39.36 24.44
CA SER A 16 20.46 -38.09 24.04
C SER A 16 19.94 -37.55 22.70
N TYR A 17 19.67 -38.43 21.74
CA TYR A 17 19.13 -38.05 20.43
C TYR A 17 17.70 -37.52 20.55
N ASP A 18 16.85 -38.22 21.31
CA ASP A 18 15.47 -37.80 21.56
C ASP A 18 15.40 -36.46 22.31
N GLN A 19 16.31 -36.22 23.26
CA GLN A 19 16.40 -34.92 23.95
C GLN A 19 16.78 -33.78 23.00
N GLU A 20 17.73 -33.99 22.08
CA GLU A 20 18.07 -32.98 21.07
C GLU A 20 16.91 -32.74 20.09
N LEU A 21 16.26 -33.81 19.62
CA LEU A 21 15.09 -33.72 18.74
C LEU A 21 13.95 -32.92 19.42
N ILE A 22 13.61 -33.24 20.67
CA ILE A 22 12.59 -32.53 21.45
C ILE A 22 12.99 -31.06 21.65
N ALA A 23 14.26 -30.76 21.93
CA ALA A 23 14.73 -29.38 22.08
C ALA A 23 14.62 -28.58 20.76
N ASN A 24 14.94 -29.20 19.63
CA ASN A 24 14.85 -28.57 18.31
C ASN A 24 13.40 -28.45 17.80
N LEU A 25 12.49 -29.34 18.21
CA LEU A 25 11.06 -29.19 17.98
C LEU A 25 10.46 -28.04 18.81
N LYS A 26 10.83 -27.91 20.10
CA LYS A 26 10.40 -26.79 20.96
C LYS A 26 10.78 -25.43 20.37
N LYS A 27 12.04 -25.25 19.96
CA LYS A 27 12.51 -24.02 19.27
C LYS A 27 11.72 -23.70 18.00
N GLN A 28 11.31 -24.72 17.24
CA GLN A 28 10.49 -24.54 16.04
C GLN A 28 9.05 -24.10 16.39
N VAL A 29 8.45 -24.69 17.43
CA VAL A 29 7.13 -24.27 17.93
C VAL A 29 7.17 -22.83 18.46
N GLU A 30 8.19 -22.47 19.25
CA GLU A 30 8.39 -21.10 19.74
C GLU A 30 8.54 -20.10 18.58
N LYS A 31 9.38 -20.42 17.59
CA LYS A 31 9.55 -19.59 16.38
C LYS A 31 8.23 -19.44 15.61
N LEU A 32 7.51 -20.53 15.35
CA LEU A 32 6.24 -20.48 14.62
C LEU A 32 5.16 -19.71 15.39
N THR A 33 5.14 -19.80 16.72
CA THR A 33 4.23 -19.02 17.59
C THR A 33 4.51 -17.52 17.48
N LEU A 34 5.80 -17.12 17.51
CA LEU A 34 6.20 -15.73 17.30
C LEU A 34 5.85 -15.22 15.89
N GLN A 35 6.06 -16.05 14.86
CA GLN A 35 5.69 -15.70 13.49
C GLN A 35 4.18 -15.58 13.30
N LEU A 36 3.38 -16.42 13.95
CA LEU A 36 1.91 -16.32 13.96
C LEU A 36 1.45 -15.02 14.62
N SER A 37 1.92 -14.73 15.84
CA SER A 37 1.56 -13.51 16.57
C SER A 37 1.94 -12.23 15.81
N SER A 38 3.08 -12.23 15.11
CA SER A 38 3.49 -11.10 14.27
C SER A 38 2.62 -10.94 13.02
N ALA A 39 2.13 -12.03 12.44
CA ALA A 39 1.24 -11.99 11.28
C ALA A 39 -0.19 -11.58 11.66
N GLU A 40 -0.66 -11.97 12.85
CA GLU A 40 -1.93 -11.51 13.43
C GLU A 40 -1.91 -9.99 13.66
N GLU A 41 -0.83 -9.44 14.23
CA GLU A 41 -0.64 -7.99 14.39
C GLU A 41 -0.56 -7.26 13.03
N GLU A 42 0.10 -7.84 12.01
CA GLU A 42 0.13 -7.27 10.66
C GLU A 42 -1.27 -7.24 10.01
N ILE A 43 -2.06 -8.31 10.17
CA ILE A 43 -3.44 -8.41 9.66
C ILE A 43 -4.36 -7.36 10.30
N ASP A 44 -4.26 -7.15 11.62
CA ASP A 44 -5.07 -6.13 12.31
C ASP A 44 -4.69 -4.71 11.87
N ASN A 45 -3.40 -4.41 11.73
CA ASN A 45 -2.91 -3.12 11.25
C ASN A 45 -3.37 -2.85 9.80
N LEU A 46 -3.20 -3.81 8.89
CA LEU A 46 -3.67 -3.70 7.50
C LEU A 46 -5.20 -3.59 7.41
N THR A 47 -5.94 -4.26 8.30
CA THR A 47 -7.41 -4.16 8.37
C THR A 47 -7.84 -2.76 8.81
N LEU A 48 -7.16 -2.17 9.80
CA LEU A 48 -7.39 -0.80 10.24
C LEU A 48 -7.10 0.21 9.12
N GLU A 49 -5.96 0.10 8.44
CA GLU A 49 -5.61 0.96 7.30
C GLU A 49 -6.65 0.85 6.17
N ASN A 50 -7.04 -0.38 5.81
CA ASN A 50 -8.03 -0.62 4.76
C ASN A 50 -9.39 0.04 5.07
N ASN A 51 -9.81 0.03 6.33
CA ASN A 51 -11.03 0.71 6.78
C ASN A 51 -10.90 2.24 6.76
N ASN A 52 -9.75 2.80 7.14
CA ASN A 52 -9.47 4.24 7.03
C ASN A 52 -9.48 4.71 5.56
N LEU A 53 -8.85 3.93 4.66
CA LEU A 53 -8.82 4.21 3.21
C LEU A 53 -10.22 4.14 2.58
N LYS A 54 -11.07 3.18 2.99
CA LYS A 54 -12.49 3.12 2.58
C LYS A 54 -13.25 4.39 2.98
N GLN A 55 -13.14 4.81 4.24
CA GLN A 55 -13.83 6.02 4.74
C GLN A 55 -13.37 7.27 3.97
N SER A 56 -12.06 7.46 3.81
CA SER A 56 -11.50 8.58 3.05
C SER A 56 -11.96 8.60 1.59
N ASN A 57 -12.00 7.43 0.93
CA ASN A 57 -12.50 7.30 -0.44
C ASN A 57 -14.00 7.68 -0.54
N GLU A 58 -14.84 7.23 0.41
CA GLU A 58 -16.24 7.67 0.45
C GLU A 58 -16.40 9.19 0.63
N GLU A 59 -15.61 9.82 1.50
CA GLU A 59 -15.63 11.27 1.69
C GLU A 59 -15.21 12.02 0.42
N LEU A 60 -14.13 11.58 -0.23
CA LEU A 60 -13.69 12.11 -1.51
C LEU A 60 -14.75 11.94 -2.61
N GLN A 61 -15.50 10.83 -2.62
CA GLN A 61 -16.64 10.64 -3.53
C GLN A 61 -17.80 11.61 -3.22
N LYS A 62 -18.18 11.76 -1.94
CA LYS A 62 -19.20 12.73 -1.50
C LYS A 62 -18.83 14.16 -1.91
N ILE A 63 -17.56 14.53 -1.74
CA ILE A 63 -16.97 15.82 -2.17
C ILE A 63 -16.99 15.97 -3.71
N ASN A 64 -16.58 14.93 -4.46
CA ASN A 64 -16.54 14.93 -5.92
C ASN A 64 -17.96 15.11 -6.53
N ILE A 65 -18.97 14.48 -5.95
CA ILE A 65 -20.39 14.65 -6.30
C ILE A 65 -20.84 16.10 -6.04
N LEU A 66 -20.44 16.70 -4.91
CA LEU A 66 -20.77 18.10 -4.61
C LEU A 66 -20.12 19.07 -5.60
N TYR A 67 -18.83 18.90 -5.91
CA TYR A 67 -18.16 19.70 -6.95
C TYR A 67 -18.85 19.57 -8.31
N LYS A 68 -19.21 18.35 -8.74
CA LYS A 68 -19.95 18.11 -9.99
C LYS A 68 -21.32 18.79 -10.02
N LYS A 69 -22.04 18.84 -8.89
CA LYS A 69 -23.31 19.60 -8.76
C LYS A 69 -23.08 21.11 -8.89
N ILE A 70 -22.04 21.65 -8.26
CA ILE A 70 -21.70 23.09 -8.29
C ILE A 70 -21.20 23.54 -9.66
N THR A 71 -20.39 22.74 -10.37
CA THR A 71 -19.86 23.10 -11.70
C THR A 71 -20.93 23.03 -12.79
N ASN A 72 -21.83 22.04 -12.74
CA ASN A 72 -22.93 21.90 -13.70
C ASN A 72 -24.16 22.78 -13.40
N SER A 73 -24.18 23.48 -12.26
CA SER A 73 -25.28 24.36 -11.85
C SER A 73 -25.62 25.40 -12.93
N PRO A 74 -26.92 25.59 -13.27
CA PRO A 74 -27.37 26.59 -14.26
C PRO A 74 -26.85 28.02 -13.97
N ALA A 75 -26.61 28.35 -12.70
CA ALA A 75 -26.11 29.66 -12.27
C ALA A 75 -24.76 30.07 -12.89
N LYS A 76 -23.94 29.12 -13.40
CA LYS A 76 -22.70 29.42 -14.12
C LYS A 76 -22.86 29.56 -15.64
N LYS A 77 -24.01 29.18 -16.21
CA LYS A 77 -24.25 29.24 -17.67
C LYS A 77 -24.71 30.62 -18.17
N SER A 78 -24.99 31.56 -17.25
CA SER A 78 -25.48 32.92 -17.54
C SER A 78 -24.41 33.94 -17.97
N LYS A 79 -23.12 33.59 -18.02
CA LYS A 79 -22.01 34.51 -18.37
C LYS A 79 -21.58 34.47 -19.85
N LYS A 80 -22.52 34.36 -20.79
CA LYS A 80 -22.30 34.73 -22.20
C LYS A 80 -23.44 35.61 -22.71
N LYS A 81 -23.09 36.63 -23.50
CA LYS A 81 -23.95 37.71 -24.03
C LYS A 81 -24.42 38.79 -23.04
N LEU A 82 -23.48 39.38 -22.30
CA LEU A 82 -23.53 40.85 -22.18
C LEU A 82 -22.98 41.41 -23.50
N SER A 83 -23.76 42.19 -24.25
CA SER A 83 -23.54 42.39 -25.70
C SER A 83 -23.89 43.81 -26.19
N THR A 84 -22.99 44.76 -25.96
CA THR A 84 -22.97 46.11 -26.56
C THR A 84 -21.57 46.74 -26.40
N PRO A 85 -21.13 47.66 -27.28
CA PRO A 85 -21.35 47.75 -28.73
C PRO A 85 -20.02 47.84 -29.51
N LYS A 86 -20.06 47.76 -30.86
CA LYS A 86 -18.86 47.99 -31.71
C LYS A 86 -18.48 49.47 -31.79
N LYS A 87 -17.17 49.77 -31.68
CA LYS A 87 -16.33 50.87 -32.25
C LYS A 87 -15.04 50.95 -31.38
N ILE A 88 -13.84 51.33 -31.84
CA ILE A 88 -13.29 51.68 -33.17
C ILE A 88 -11.82 51.16 -33.20
N ASN A 89 -11.17 51.15 -34.37
CA ASN A 89 -9.75 50.79 -34.49
C ASN A 89 -8.84 51.77 -33.71
N GLU A 90 -7.79 51.27 -33.06
CA GLU A 90 -6.49 51.93 -33.09
C GLU A 90 -5.33 50.94 -32.85
N THR A 91 -4.14 51.27 -33.35
CA THR A 91 -3.01 50.35 -33.50
C THR A 91 -1.96 50.58 -32.41
N SER A 92 -1.46 49.52 -31.77
CA SER A 92 -0.19 49.55 -31.00
C SER A 92 0.41 48.15 -30.80
N GLN A 93 1.73 48.08 -30.55
CA GLN A 93 2.55 46.86 -30.60
C GLN A 93 3.06 46.40 -29.22
N SER A 94 3.07 45.09 -28.97
CA SER A 94 4.08 44.34 -28.16
C SER A 94 3.75 42.84 -28.25
N LYS A 95 4.61 41.97 -28.79
CA LYS A 95 5.88 41.40 -28.28
C LYS A 95 5.72 40.27 -27.25
N GLN A 96 5.86 39.03 -27.76
CA GLN A 96 6.50 37.84 -27.11
C GLN A 96 5.79 37.28 -25.85
N THR A 97 5.96 36.01 -25.43
CA THR A 97 7.00 35.00 -25.76
C THR A 97 6.40 33.57 -25.84
N GLN A 98 7.21 32.61 -26.29
CA GLN A 98 6.97 31.15 -26.22
C GLN A 98 7.11 30.63 -24.76
N THR A 99 6.79 29.38 -24.41
CA THR A 99 6.34 28.23 -25.26
C THR A 99 5.00 27.62 -24.76
N GLU A 100 4.79 26.43 -24.16
CA GLU A 100 5.63 25.22 -23.92
C GLU A 100 4.78 23.93 -23.80
N GLN A 101 5.38 22.76 -24.04
CA GLN A 101 4.76 21.45 -23.82
C GLN A 101 5.72 20.47 -23.09
N LEU A 102 5.34 20.04 -21.88
CA LEU A 102 6.09 19.06 -21.11
C LEU A 102 5.81 17.62 -21.59
N ASN A 103 6.70 17.11 -22.46
CA ASN A 103 6.85 15.67 -22.65
C ASN A 103 7.52 15.06 -21.41
N ILE A 104 6.85 14.12 -20.76
CA ILE A 104 7.45 13.25 -19.74
C ILE A 104 7.63 11.88 -20.38
N THR A 105 8.87 11.57 -20.78
CA THR A 105 9.23 10.23 -21.26
C THR A 105 9.62 9.37 -20.07
N GLU A 106 8.89 8.27 -19.86
CA GLU A 106 9.25 7.25 -18.87
C GLU A 106 10.64 6.68 -19.18
N LYS A 107 11.50 6.59 -18.16
CA LYS A 107 12.65 5.69 -18.19
C LYS A 107 12.40 4.53 -17.23
N LYS A 108 12.36 3.34 -17.80
CA LYS A 108 12.42 2.06 -17.09
C LYS A 108 13.85 1.73 -16.68
N ASP A 109 13.95 1.12 -15.51
CA ASP A 109 14.67 -0.12 -15.23
C ASP A 109 16.09 -0.30 -15.84
N GLU A 110 17.11 -0.09 -15.02
CA GLU A 110 18.31 -0.94 -14.90
C GLU A 110 18.48 -1.36 -13.43
#